data_AF-A0A0A3XJR1-F1
#
_entry.id   AF-A0A0A3XJR1-F1
#
_cell.length_a   1.000
_cell.length_b   1.000
_cell.length_c   1.000
_cell.angle_alpha   90.00
_cell.angle_beta   90.00
_cell.angle_gamma   90.00
#
_symmetry.space_group_name_H-M   'P 1'
#
loop_
_entity.id
_entity.type
_entity.pdbx_description
1 polymer ?
#
loop_
_entity_poly.entity_id
_entity_poly.type
_entity_poly.pdbx_seq_one_letter_code
_entity_poly.pdbx_strand_id
1 'polypeptide(L)'
;MSIRSSLLAATLALAAFGTAHADSLRPIQAKSIDLGGVSGVAYYTVERDGFHVVTTLAQGETGTPIRVVSVLAPGQSVVLSTSQQPRALEISRAGNEVLVRKAAPVTN
;
A
#
# COMPACT_ATOMS: atom_id res chain seq x y z
N MET A 1 58.60 29.22 -11.31
CA MET A 1 57.17 29.38 -11.69
C MET A 1 56.40 28.20 -11.12
N SER A 2 55.47 28.43 -10.21
CA SER A 2 54.76 27.40 -9.44
C SER A 2 53.38 27.17 -10.06
N ILE A 3 53.15 26.00 -10.65
CA ILE A 3 51.82 25.61 -11.14
C ILE A 3 51.10 24.94 -9.96
N ARG A 4 50.12 25.64 -9.39
CA ARG A 4 49.26 25.13 -8.32
C ARG A 4 48.10 24.36 -8.96
N SER A 5 48.15 23.04 -8.90
CA SER A 5 47.04 22.18 -9.33
C SER A 5 46.00 22.09 -8.21
N SER A 6 44.84 22.70 -8.42
CA SER A 6 43.67 22.57 -7.55
C SER A 6 42.89 21.31 -7.92
N LEU A 7 42.93 20.28 -7.07
CA LEU A 7 42.09 19.08 -7.18
C LEU A 7 40.67 19.40 -6.69
N LEU A 8 39.69 19.29 -7.58
CA LEU A 8 38.26 19.44 -7.29
C LEU A 8 37.70 18.07 -6.84
N ALA A 9 37.30 17.94 -5.58
CA ALA A 9 36.67 16.72 -5.06
C ALA A 9 35.17 16.76 -5.33
N ALA A 10 34.67 15.87 -6.21
CA ALA A 10 33.25 15.68 -6.44
C ALA A 10 32.68 14.67 -5.44
N THR A 11 31.91 15.13 -4.45
CA THR A 11 31.17 14.26 -3.53
C THR A 11 29.89 13.78 -4.18
N LEU A 12 29.85 12.50 -4.58
CA LEU A 12 28.65 11.85 -5.12
C LEU A 12 27.74 11.44 -3.94
N ALA A 13 26.71 12.24 -3.66
CA ALA A 13 25.69 11.88 -2.67
C ALA A 13 24.76 10.81 -3.28
N LEU A 14 25.03 9.53 -2.99
CA LEU A 14 24.10 8.44 -3.26
C LEU A 14 22.90 8.60 -2.32
N ALA A 15 21.83 9.21 -2.81
CA ALA A 15 20.54 9.15 -2.14
C ALA A 15 20.10 7.68 -2.09
N ALA A 16 20.09 7.10 -0.89
CA ALA A 16 19.54 5.78 -0.67
C ALA A 16 18.03 5.85 -0.89
N PHE A 17 17.58 5.54 -2.11
CA PHE A 17 16.18 5.31 -2.38
C PHE A 17 15.79 4.03 -1.64
N GLY A 18 15.18 4.17 -0.46
CA GLY A 18 14.60 3.05 0.25
C GLY A 18 13.61 2.35 -0.68
N THR A 19 13.82 1.05 -0.92
CA THR A 19 12.87 0.23 -1.66
C THR A 19 11.57 0.20 -0.87
N ALA A 20 10.56 0.94 -1.33
CA ALA A 20 9.22 0.81 -0.81
C ALA A 20 8.74 -0.61 -1.15
N HIS A 21 8.85 -1.52 -0.17
CA HIS A 21 8.40 -2.90 -0.32
C HIS A 21 6.87 -2.91 -0.30
N ALA A 22 6.28 -2.82 -1.49
CA ALA A 22 4.89 -3.14 -1.69
C ALA A 22 4.76 -4.67 -1.80
N ASP A 23 3.86 -5.24 -1.02
CA ASP A 23 3.56 -6.66 -1.11
C ASP A 23 2.55 -6.83 -2.27
N SER A 24 2.99 -7.47 -3.35
CA SER A 24 2.13 -7.70 -4.49
C SER A 24 1.15 -8.83 -4.18
N LEU A 25 -0.12 -8.56 -4.47
CA LEU A 25 -1.21 -9.50 -4.33
C LEU A 25 -1.51 -10.10 -5.69
N ARG A 26 -1.61 -11.43 -5.76
CA ARG A 26 -2.08 -12.13 -6.97
C ARG A 26 -3.61 -12.28 -6.95
N PRO A 27 -4.26 -12.44 -8.12
CA PRO A 27 -5.71 -12.63 -8.16
C PRO A 27 -6.13 -13.84 -7.32
N ILE A 28 -7.27 -13.74 -6.63
CA ILE A 28 -7.88 -14.76 -5.74
C ILE A 28 -7.03 -15.08 -4.49
N GLN A 29 -5.76 -14.65 -4.43
CA GLN A 29 -4.95 -14.81 -3.24
C GLN A 29 -5.50 -13.92 -2.12
N ALA A 30 -5.70 -14.52 -0.94
CA ALA A 30 -6.03 -13.77 0.27
C ALA A 30 -4.77 -13.17 0.89
N LYS A 31 -4.89 -11.91 1.33
CA LYS A 31 -3.88 -11.17 2.08
C LYS A 31 -4.43 -10.74 3.42
N SER A 32 -3.75 -11.09 4.51
CA SER A 32 -4.10 -10.60 5.84
C SER A 32 -3.88 -9.09 5.96
N ILE A 33 -4.85 -8.42 6.56
CA ILE A 33 -4.84 -6.98 6.85
C ILE A 33 -4.87 -6.78 8.35
N ASP A 34 -4.02 -5.88 8.85
CA ASP A 34 -3.97 -5.44 10.25
C ASP A 34 -4.08 -3.91 10.31
N LEU A 35 -5.20 -3.42 10.85
CA LEU A 35 -5.45 -2.00 11.15
C LEU A 35 -5.46 -1.75 12.67
N GLY A 36 -4.82 -2.62 13.45
CA GLY A 36 -4.80 -2.59 14.91
C GLY A 36 -5.94 -3.39 15.51
N GLY A 37 -6.87 -2.72 16.20
CA GLY A 37 -8.04 -3.37 16.81
C GLY A 37 -9.04 -3.97 15.80
N VAL A 38 -8.79 -3.79 14.50
CA VAL A 38 -9.56 -4.36 13.40
C VAL A 38 -8.60 -5.08 12.46
N SER A 39 -8.92 -6.32 12.13
CA SER A 39 -8.11 -7.15 11.23
C SER A 39 -9.01 -7.88 10.24
N GLY A 40 -8.41 -8.44 9.20
CA GLY A 40 -9.17 -9.22 8.24
C GLY A 40 -8.38 -9.67 7.04
N VAL A 41 -9.07 -9.81 5.91
CA VAL A 41 -8.47 -10.28 4.67
C VAL A 41 -8.92 -9.45 3.47
N ALA A 42 -8.00 -9.22 2.55
CA ALA A 42 -8.28 -8.65 1.24
C ALA A 42 -7.94 -9.67 0.14
N TYR A 43 -8.75 -9.73 -0.90
CA TYR A 43 -8.43 -10.41 -2.15
C TYR A 43 -8.99 -9.60 -3.30
N TYR A 44 -8.59 -9.93 -4.53
CA TYR A 44 -9.20 -9.34 -5.71
C TYR A 44 -9.45 -10.34 -6.83
N THR A 45 -10.43 -10.03 -7.68
CA THR A 45 -10.64 -10.70 -8.96
C THR A 45 -10.43 -9.72 -10.11
N VAL A 46 -10.13 -10.26 -11.28
CA VAL A 46 -10.02 -9.48 -12.52
C VAL A 46 -11.33 -9.64 -13.27
N GLU A 47 -12.12 -8.58 -13.33
CA GLU A 47 -13.40 -8.54 -14.03
C GLU A 47 -13.33 -7.58 -15.23
N ARG A 48 -14.40 -7.55 -16.04
CA ARG A 48 -14.47 -6.74 -17.27
C ARG A 48 -14.37 -5.23 -17.01
N ASP A 49 -14.91 -4.78 -15.89
CA ASP A 49 -15.01 -3.37 -15.49
C ASP A 49 -13.87 -2.92 -14.55
N GLY A 50 -12.98 -3.83 -14.13
CA GLY A 50 -11.81 -3.48 -13.35
C GLY A 50 -11.34 -4.58 -12.41
N PHE A 51 -10.47 -4.22 -11.48
CA PHE A 51 -10.03 -5.14 -10.42
C PHE A 51 -10.97 -4.99 -9.23
N HIS A 52 -11.74 -6.04 -8.94
CA HIS A 52 -12.70 -6.06 -7.84
C HIS A 52 -11.97 -6.45 -6.57
N VAL A 53 -11.63 -5.47 -5.75
CA VAL A 53 -11.01 -5.67 -4.46
C VAL A 53 -12.10 -5.83 -3.41
N VAL A 54 -12.06 -6.96 -2.72
CA VAL A 54 -12.95 -7.28 -1.59
C VAL A 54 -12.10 -7.32 -0.34
N THR A 55 -12.44 -6.48 0.64
CA THR A 55 -11.82 -6.51 1.97
C THR A 55 -12.88 -6.80 3.02
N THR A 56 -12.67 -7.85 3.80
CA THR A 56 -13.53 -8.18 4.95
C THR A 56 -12.76 -7.91 6.22
N LEU A 57 -13.32 -7.11 7.11
CA LEU A 57 -12.70 -6.66 8.36
C LEU A 57 -13.61 -6.96 9.54
N ALA A 58 -13.04 -7.31 10.69
CA ALA A 58 -13.77 -7.48 11.94
C ALA A 58 -12.91 -7.01 13.13
N GLN A 59 -13.57 -6.59 14.21
CA GLN A 59 -12.92 -6.35 15.49
C GLN A 59 -12.82 -7.67 16.26
N GLY A 60 -11.61 -8.21 16.39
CA GLY A 60 -11.38 -9.51 17.02
C GLY A 60 -12.13 -10.65 16.32
N GLU A 61 -12.27 -11.79 17.01
CA GLU A 61 -12.91 -13.00 16.46
C GLU A 61 -14.43 -12.97 16.49
N THR A 62 -15.03 -12.17 17.39
CA THR A 62 -16.49 -12.13 17.62
C THR A 62 -17.16 -10.88 17.06
N GLY A 63 -16.39 -9.90 16.57
CA GLY A 63 -16.93 -8.69 15.99
C GLY A 63 -17.71 -8.96 14.69
N THR A 64 -18.78 -8.19 14.47
CA THR A 64 -19.55 -8.27 13.21
C THR A 64 -18.67 -7.91 12.02
N PRO A 65 -18.53 -8.78 11.00
CA PRO A 65 -17.71 -8.48 9.84
C PRO A 65 -18.30 -7.35 8.98
N ILE A 66 -17.43 -6.45 8.52
CA ILE A 66 -17.72 -5.43 7.53
C ILE A 66 -17.03 -5.81 6.24
N ARG A 67 -17.77 -5.85 5.14
CA ARG A 67 -17.25 -6.12 3.80
C ARG A 67 -17.26 -4.84 2.97
N VAL A 68 -16.08 -4.42 2.53
CA VAL A 68 -15.90 -3.29 1.61
C VAL A 68 -15.55 -3.84 0.23
N VAL A 69 -16.23 -3.33 -0.80
CA VAL A 69 -15.98 -3.68 -2.20
C VAL A 69 -15.62 -2.42 -2.96
N SER A 70 -14.53 -2.49 -3.71
CA SER A 70 -14.09 -1.40 -4.60
C SER A 70 -13.65 -1.97 -5.94
N VAL A 71 -13.89 -1.23 -7.02
CA VAL A 71 -13.42 -1.57 -8.36
C VAL A 71 -12.30 -0.59 -8.71
N LEU A 72 -11.08 -1.10 -8.90
CA LEU A 72 -9.91 -0.29 -9.21
C LEU A 72 -9.63 -0.28 -10.72
N ALA A 73 -9.79 0.90 -11.33
CA ALA A 73 -9.21 1.21 -12.63
C ALA A 73 -7.67 1.34 -12.54
N PRO A 74 -6.93 1.29 -13.65
CA PRO A 74 -5.48 1.48 -13.64
C PRO A 74 -5.07 2.76 -12.91
N GLY A 75 -4.16 2.64 -11.94
CA GLY A 75 -3.66 3.78 -11.15
C GLY A 75 -4.55 4.23 -10.00
N GLN A 76 -5.74 3.64 -9.82
CA GLN A 76 -6.60 3.95 -8.67
C GLN A 76 -6.18 3.20 -7.41
N SER A 77 -6.53 3.78 -6.27
CA SER A 77 -6.37 3.16 -4.96
C SER A 77 -7.56 3.44 -4.06
N VAL A 78 -7.68 2.61 -3.03
CA VAL A 78 -8.57 2.77 -1.90
C VAL A 78 -7.75 2.76 -0.61
N VAL A 79 -8.10 3.62 0.33
CA VAL A 79 -7.45 3.68 1.65
C VAL A 79 -8.45 3.29 2.72
N LEU A 80 -8.07 2.33 3.57
CA LEU A 80 -8.86 1.88 4.71
C LEU A 80 -8.16 2.30 5.99
N SER A 81 -8.91 2.88 6.92
CA SER A 81 -8.40 3.30 8.23
C SER A 81 -9.50 3.16 9.29
N THR A 82 -9.11 3.28 10.56
CA THR A 82 -10.05 3.33 11.69
C THR A 82 -9.87 4.63 12.46
N SER A 83 -10.91 5.10 13.13
CA SER A 83 -10.86 6.35 13.90
C SER A 83 -9.96 6.28 15.14
N GLN A 84 -9.73 5.08 15.67
CA GLN A 84 -9.05 4.91 16.97
C GLN A 84 -7.53 4.87 16.87
N GLN A 85 -6.96 4.62 15.67
CA GLN A 85 -5.52 4.55 15.49
C GLN A 85 -5.11 5.15 14.14
N PRO A 86 -3.96 5.87 14.05
CA PRO A 86 -3.45 6.44 12.82
C PRO A 86 -2.94 5.40 11.80
N ARG A 87 -3.43 4.15 11.87
CA ARG A 87 -3.08 3.10 10.91
C ARG A 87 -4.03 3.18 9.72
N ALA A 88 -3.44 3.38 8.57
CA ALA A 88 -4.13 3.25 7.29
C ALA A 88 -3.42 2.23 6.41
N LEU A 89 -4.20 1.61 5.55
CA LEU A 89 -3.74 0.71 4.52
C LEU A 89 -4.23 1.22 3.17
N GLU A 90 -3.33 1.35 2.22
CA GLU A 90 -3.69 1.60 0.82
C GLU A 90 -3.64 0.30 0.04
N ILE A 91 -4.67 0.07 -0.76
CA ILE A 91 -4.73 -0.98 -1.77
C ILE A 91 -4.83 -0.28 -3.12
N SER A 92 -3.82 -0.45 -3.96
CA SER A 92 -3.66 0.28 -5.23
C SER A 92 -3.48 -0.67 -6.40
N ARG A 93 -4.02 -0.33 -7.56
CA ARG A 93 -3.75 -1.04 -8.81
C ARG A 93 -2.56 -0.42 -9.55
N ALA A 94 -1.46 -1.16 -9.65
CA ALA A 94 -0.28 -0.80 -10.43
C ALA A 94 -0.22 -1.67 -11.69
N GLY A 95 -0.73 -1.14 -12.80
CA GLY A 95 -0.85 -1.90 -14.06
C GLY A 95 -1.75 -3.12 -13.91
N ASN A 96 -1.14 -4.31 -13.90
CA ASN A 96 -1.83 -5.60 -13.82
C ASN A 96 -1.73 -6.25 -12.43
N GLU A 97 -1.15 -5.56 -11.46
CA GLU A 97 -1.01 -6.05 -10.09
C GLU A 97 -1.78 -5.19 -9.11
N VAL A 98 -2.20 -5.80 -8.00
CA VAL A 98 -2.66 -5.09 -6.81
C VAL A 98 -1.52 -5.04 -5.82
N LEU A 99 -1.24 -3.85 -5.32
CA LEU A 99 -0.25 -3.60 -4.29
C LEU A 99 -0.95 -3.24 -2.99
N VAL A 100 -0.50 -3.85 -1.90
CA VAL A 100 -0.99 -3.55 -0.55
C VAL A 100 0.14 -2.90 0.25
N ARG A 101 -0.11 -1.71 0.80
CA ARG A 101 0.90 -0.95 1.54
C ARG A 101 0.31 -0.27 2.78
N LYS A 102 1.17 -0.04 3.78
CA LYS A 102 0.84 0.88 4.87
C LYS A 102 0.78 2.30 4.29
N ALA A 103 -0.24 3.04 4.69
CA ALA A 103 -0.45 4.42 4.28
C ALA A 103 -0.38 5.35 5.49
N ALA A 104 -0.10 6.63 5.23
CA ALA A 104 -0.33 7.67 6.22
C ALA A 104 -1.85 7.74 6.53
N PRO A 105 -2.24 8.02 7.78
CA PRO A 105 -3.64 8.20 8.12
C PRO A 105 -4.24 9.37 7.32
N VAL A 106 -5.42 9.13 6.75
CA VAL A 106 -6.21 10.17 6.08
C VAL A 106 -6.88 11.01 7.17
N THR A 107 -6.63 12.31 7.19
CA THR A 107 -7.32 13.26 8.08
C THR A 107 -8.58 13.75 7.36
N ASN A 108 -9.71 13.80 8.07
CA ASN A 108 -10.97 14.37 7.57
C ASN A 108 -11.07 15.83 8.01
#